data_AF-K1TX29-F1
#
_entry.id   AF-K1TX29-F1
#
_cell.length_a   1.000
_cell.length_b   1.000
_cell.length_c   1.000
_cell.angle_alpha   90.00
_cell.angle_beta   90.00
_cell.angle_gamma   90.00
#
_symmetry.space_group_name_H-M   'P 1'
#
loop_
_entity.id
_entity.type
_entity.pdbx_description
1 polymer ?
#
loop_
_entity_poly.entity_id
_entity_poly.type
_entity_poly.pdbx_seq_one_letter_code
_entity_poly.pdbx_strand_id
1 'polypeptide(L)'
;YTETTSKLALNGLLKLTGLTKDTSVAVGGIVCTSGVGGIYPRGLIIGTVTAVSKEEGNISYYAEVKPEVDPGDVQDAFVITEFEGKN
;
A
#
# COMPACT_ATOMS: atom_id res chain seq x y z
N TYR A 1 15.64 1.64 -7.12
CA TYR A 1 14.42 0.89 -7.46
C TYR A 1 14.83 -0.52 -7.83
N THR A 2 14.24 -1.54 -7.21
CA THR A 2 14.62 -2.95 -7.44
C THR A 2 13.77 -3.55 -8.56
N GLU A 3 14.24 -4.63 -9.19
CA GLU A 3 13.47 -5.35 -10.21
C GLU A 3 12.08 -5.77 -9.73
N THR A 4 11.96 -6.13 -8.45
CA THR A 4 10.69 -6.52 -7.82
C THR A 4 9.63 -5.44 -7.94
N THR A 5 9.97 -4.18 -7.66
CA THR A 5 9.02 -3.07 -7.74
C THR A 5 8.48 -2.90 -9.15
N SER A 6 9.35 -2.97 -10.16
CA SER A 6 8.95 -2.86 -11.57
C SER A 6 8.07 -4.04 -12.01
N LYS A 7 8.39 -5.27 -11.58
CA LYS A 7 7.60 -6.48 -11.87
C LYS A 7 6.20 -6.40 -11.25
N LEU A 8 6.09 -5.97 -10.00
CA LEU A 8 4.80 -5.78 -9.33
C LEU A 8 3.95 -4.72 -10.05
N ALA A 9 4.55 -3.58 -10.40
CA ALA A 9 3.85 -2.52 -11.11
C ALA A 9 3.31 -2.99 -12.48
N LEU A 10 4.08 -3.78 -13.24
CA LEU A 10 3.63 -4.35 -14.52
C LEU A 10 2.41 -5.28 -14.35
N ASN A 11 2.31 -5.94 -13.19
CA ASN A 11 1.18 -6.81 -12.84
C ASN A 11 0.01 -6.06 -12.17
N GLY A 12 0.06 -4.73 -12.10
CA GLY A 12 -0.96 -3.92 -11.44
C GLY A 12 -0.98 -4.06 -9.91
N LEU A 13 0.13 -4.51 -9.31
CA LEU A 13 0.28 -4.68 -7.87
C LEU A 13 1.08 -3.54 -7.24
N LEU A 14 0.76 -3.22 -5.99
CA LEU A 14 1.49 -2.28 -5.14
C LEU A 14 2.45 -3.03 -4.23
N LYS A 15 3.52 -2.35 -3.81
CA LYS A 15 4.49 -2.86 -2.84
C LYS A 15 4.41 -2.05 -1.56
N LEU A 16 3.93 -2.67 -0.47
CA LEU A 16 3.99 -2.11 0.87
C LEU A 16 5.33 -2.49 1.51
N THR A 17 6.20 -1.51 1.72
CA THR A 17 7.56 -1.70 2.26
C THR A 17 7.66 -1.27 3.73
N GLY A 18 8.85 -1.44 4.33
CA GLY A 18 9.09 -1.06 5.72
C GLY A 18 8.65 -2.11 6.74
N LEU A 19 8.35 -3.32 6.28
CA LEU A 19 7.92 -4.40 7.15
C LEU A 19 9.13 -5.13 7.74
N THR A 20 8.99 -5.55 8.99
CA THR A 20 9.92 -6.45 9.68
C THR A 20 9.29 -7.82 9.82
N LYS A 21 10.08 -8.83 10.21
CA LYS A 21 9.58 -10.19 10.50
C LYS A 21 8.46 -10.22 11.56
N ASP A 22 8.45 -9.24 12.46
CA ASP A 22 7.51 -9.16 13.60
C ASP A 22 6.29 -8.29 13.26
N THR A 23 6.24 -7.71 12.06
CA THR A 23 5.08 -6.95 11.60
C THR A 23 3.91 -7.90 11.42
N SER A 24 2.81 -7.63 12.11
CA SER A 24 1.56 -8.38 11.97
C SER A 24 0.88 -8.01 10.66
N VAL A 25 1.20 -8.76 9.59
CA VAL A 25 0.58 -8.66 8.27
C VAL A 25 0.20 -10.06 7.79
N ALA A 26 -0.99 -10.18 7.19
CA ALA A 26 -1.50 -11.45 6.68
C ALA A 26 -2.15 -11.25 5.31
N VAL A 27 -2.11 -12.30 4.49
CA VAL A 27 -2.87 -12.37 3.23
C VAL A 27 -4.36 -12.18 3.53
N GLY A 28 -5.04 -11.37 2.72
CA GLY A 28 -6.40 -10.92 2.94
C GLY A 28 -6.55 -9.70 3.86
N GLY A 29 -5.45 -9.20 4.46
CA GLY A 29 -5.46 -7.98 5.25
C GLY A 29 -5.71 -6.73 4.40
N ILE A 30 -6.48 -5.78 4.94
CA ILE A 30 -6.75 -4.49 4.30
C ILE A 30 -5.61 -3.50 4.60
N VAL A 31 -5.13 -2.82 3.55
CA VAL A 31 -4.18 -1.72 3.65
C VAL A 31 -4.92 -0.40 3.49
N CYS A 32 -4.71 0.54 4.41
CA CYS A 32 -5.32 1.86 4.37
C CYS A 32 -4.35 2.96 4.82
N THR A 33 -4.68 4.22 4.53
CA THR A 33 -3.89 5.38 4.98
C THR A 33 -3.87 5.46 6.52
N SER A 34 -2.68 5.66 7.10
CA SER A 34 -2.52 5.68 8.55
C SER A 34 -2.91 7.01 9.20
N GLY A 35 -2.96 8.10 8.43
CA GLY A 35 -3.09 9.47 8.95
C GLY A 35 -1.82 10.02 9.60
N VAL A 36 -0.72 9.27 9.63
CA VAL A 36 0.55 9.72 10.25
C VAL A 36 1.17 10.81 9.40
N GLY A 37 1.62 11.89 10.05
CA GLY A 37 2.26 13.03 9.40
C GLY A 37 1.31 14.10 8.88
N GLY A 38 -0.01 13.93 9.03
CA GLY A 38 -1.01 14.94 8.68
C GLY A 38 -1.15 15.23 7.19
N ILE A 39 -0.68 14.32 6.32
CA ILE A 39 -0.71 14.49 4.85
C ILE A 39 -1.97 13.91 4.21
N TYR A 40 -2.47 12.80 4.75
CA TYR A 40 -3.68 12.12 4.28
C TYR A 40 -4.62 11.88 5.46
N PRO A 41 -5.95 11.88 5.25
CA PRO A 41 -6.89 11.42 6.27
C PRO A 41 -6.61 9.94 6.59
N ARG A 42 -6.93 9.52 7.82
CA ARG A 42 -6.83 8.12 8.23
C ARG A 42 -7.96 7.30 7.60
N GLY A 43 -7.65 6.07 7.20
CA GLY A 43 -8.65 5.05 6.88
C GLY A 43 -9.11 4.97 5.43
N LEU A 44 -8.46 5.68 4.49
CA LEU A 44 -8.73 5.49 3.07
C LEU A 44 -8.16 4.14 2.62
N ILE A 45 -9.04 3.27 2.12
CA ILE A 45 -8.65 1.94 1.64
C ILE A 45 -7.77 2.09 0.39
N ILE A 46 -6.64 1.39 0.40
CA ILE A 46 -5.70 1.31 -0.72
C ILE A 46 -5.89 -0.02 -1.45
N GLY A 47 -6.05 -1.11 -0.71
CA GLY A 47 -6.22 -2.43 -1.29
C GLY A 47 -6.05 -3.57 -0.30
N THR A 48 -5.86 -4.78 -0.84
CA THR A 48 -5.80 -6.02 -0.05
C THR A 48 -4.47 -6.74 -0.25
N VAL A 49 -3.87 -7.22 0.85
CA VAL A 49 -2.62 -8.00 0.82
C VAL A 49 -2.85 -9.34 0.12
N THR A 50 -2.02 -9.62 -0.89
CA THR A 50 -2.06 -10.86 -1.69
C THR A 50 -0.89 -11.80 -1.36
N ALA A 51 0.26 -11.25 -0.98
CA ALA A 51 1.42 -12.02 -0.54
C ALA A 51 2.29 -11.21 0.43
N VAL A 52 3.11 -11.90 1.22
CA VAL A 52 4.13 -11.30 2.10
C VAL A 52 5.44 -12.02 1.83
N SER A 53 6.46 -11.25 1.43
CA SER A 53 7.73 -11.77 0.93
C SER A 53 8.89 -11.02 1.56
N LYS A 54 10.04 -11.70 1.67
CA LYS A 54 11.29 -11.07 2.10
C LYS A 54 11.92 -10.31 0.94
N GLU A 55 12.48 -9.12 1.20
CA GLU A 55 13.28 -8.40 0.20
C GLU A 55 14.54 -9.21 -0.15
N GLU A 56 14.85 -9.33 -1.44
CA GLU A 56 16.11 -9.96 -1.87
C GLU A 56 17.31 -9.19 -1.33
N GLY A 57 18.24 -9.90 -0.69
CA GLY A 57 19.47 -9.31 -0.14
C GLY A 57 19.32 -8.48 1.14
N ASN A 58 18.15 -8.45 1.78
CA ASN A 58 17.92 -7.69 3.03
C ASN A 58 17.14 -8.51 4.08
N ILE A 59 17.15 -8.07 5.34
CA ILE A 59 16.34 -8.58 6.45
C ILE A 59 14.90 -8.04 6.46
N SER A 60 14.61 -7.03 5.64
CA SER A 60 13.29 -6.42 5.51
C SER A 60 12.31 -7.31 4.74
N TYR A 61 11.02 -7.08 5.00
CA TYR A 61 9.90 -7.72 4.32
C TYR A 61 9.09 -6.66 3.57
N TYR A 62 8.29 -7.12 2.61
CA TYR A 62 7.28 -6.33 1.94
C TYR A 62 6.01 -7.16 1.78
N ALA A 63 4.89 -6.46 1.61
CA ALA A 63 3.64 -7.07 1.19
C ALA A 63 3.29 -6.64 -0.23
N GLU A 64 2.80 -7.59 -1.02
CA GLU A 64 2.18 -7.35 -2.32
C GLU A 64 0.71 -7.02 -2.08
N VAL A 65 0.25 -5.90 -2.63
CA VAL A 65 -1.10 -5.39 -2.38
C VAL A 65 -1.81 -5.23 -3.70
N LYS A 66 -2.96 -5.88 -3.85
CA LYS A 66 -3.86 -5.64 -4.97
C LYS A 66 -4.62 -4.34 -4.70
N PRO A 67 -4.53 -3.33 -5.59
CA PRO A 67 -5.35 -2.12 -5.49
C PRO A 67 -6.84 -2.48 -5.45
N GLU A 68 -7.63 -1.74 -4.64
CA GLU A 68 -9.09 -1.92 -4.63
C GLU A 68 -9.74 -1.35 -5.89
N VAL A 69 -9.07 -0.38 -6.54
CA VAL A 69 -9.54 0.32 -7.73
C VAL A 69 -8.42 0.28 -8.78
N ASP A 70 -8.77 -0.08 -10.01
CA ASP A 70 -7.91 0.15 -11.17
C ASP A 70 -8.01 1.62 -11.59
N PRO A 71 -6.91 2.41 -11.57
CA PRO A 71 -6.94 3.80 -12.00
C PRO A 71 -7.42 4.00 -13.44
N GLY A 72 -7.32 2.98 -14.30
CA GLY A 72 -7.83 3.01 -15.67
C GLY A 72 -9.36 3.03 -15.78
N ASP A 73 -10.06 2.56 -14.75
CA ASP A 73 -11.52 2.43 -14.72
C ASP A 73 -12.22 3.59 -13.95
N VAL A 74 -11.45 4.55 -13.42
CA VAL A 74 -11.97 5.64 -12.60
C VAL A 74 -12.69 6.67 -13.48
N GLN A 75 -13.98 6.90 -13.22
CA GLN A 75 -14.78 7.93 -13.89
C GLN A 75 -14.88 9.21 -13.06
N ASP A 76 -15.03 9.06 -11.74
CA ASP A 76 -15.21 10.17 -10.81
C ASP A 76 -14.16 10.10 -9.68
N ALA A 77 -13.67 11.27 -9.27
CA ALA A 77 -12.72 11.39 -8.17
C ALA A 77 -13.07 12.58 -7.27
N PHE A 78 -12.66 12.49 -6.00
CA PHE A 78 -12.79 13.58 -5.04
C PHE A 78 -11.41 14.04 -4.58
N VAL A 79 -11.25 15.36 -4.44
CA VAL A 79 -10.06 15.95 -3.83
C VAL A 79 -10.38 16.30 -2.39
N ILE A 80 -9.75 15.61 -1.45
CA ILE A 80 -9.87 15.90 -0.02
C ILE A 80 -8.80 16.92 0.35
N THR A 81 -9.21 18.16 0.57
CA THR A 81 -8.28 19.26 0.92
C THR A 81 -8.24 19.55 2.41
N GLU A 82 -9.21 19.10 3.20
CA GLU A 82 -9.30 19.36 4.64
C GLU A 82 -9.86 18.14 5.38
N PHE A 83 -9.29 17.81 6.54
CA PHE A 83 -9.64 16.62 7.32
C PHE A 83 -9.06 16.69 8.74
N GLU A 84 -9.64 15.92 9.66
CA GLU A 84 -9.15 15.85 11.03
C GLU A 84 -7.70 15.32 11.10
N GLY A 85 -6.82 16.08 11.75
CA GLY A 85 -5.40 15.74 11.89
C GLY A 85 -4.49 16.27 10.79
N LYS A 86 -5.01 17.09 9.87
CA LYS A 86 -4.19 17.81 8.89
C LYS A 86 -3.32 18.88 9.58
N ASN A 87 -2.06 18.97 9.14
CA ASN A 87 -1.08 19.96 9.62
C ASN A 87 -1.19 21.30 8.89
#